data_AF-A0AAV2BIA6-F1
#
_entry.id   AF-A0AAV2BIA6-F1
#
_cell.length_a   1.000
_cell.length_b   1.000
_cell.length_c   1.000
_cell.angle_alpha   90.00
_cell.angle_beta   90.00
_cell.angle_gamma   90.00
#
_symmetry.space_group_name_H-M   'P 1'
#
loop_
_entity.id
_entity.type
_entity.pdbx_description
1 polymer ?
#
loop_
_entity_poly.entity_id
_entity_poly.type
_entity_poly.pdbx_seq_one_letter_code
_entity_poly.pdbx_strand_id
1 'polypeptide(L)'
;MLEVHYDNPNKVAGIVDSSGFRIYYSPKLRKYDAGTLMIGSTTSARVIVPSKRKEYVVAGHSNPRCLDPELPKDGIKLLGAFLHAHLLGRHLKARHFRNSIELKPLADDGNYDFNYQEYRYYQEEVSFVKGDQVTVECTYDSSNRISTTFGGESTREEMCLVFLLYYPRIERFASVSVPKYDTINKALGTDFTKDDLKRGTFREQLSKYDWNKVNILKVENSLRYGLHDTHCYLGNGTKNSIKAPISYPEIKFMYEEASKCEPEQVKEEKSDGQKLRCDFILYLSIFISFCLIKLRE
;
A
#
# COMPACT_ATOMS: atom_id res chain seq x y z
N MET A 1 14.58 21.90 0.23
CA MET A 1 14.82 21.23 -1.06
C MET A 1 13.47 20.99 -1.71
N LEU A 2 13.29 21.37 -2.97
CA LEU A 2 12.12 21.02 -3.77
C LEU A 2 12.59 19.97 -4.78
N GLU A 3 11.88 18.85 -4.85
CA GLU A 3 12.07 17.82 -5.87
C GLU A 3 10.82 17.77 -6.73
N VAL A 4 11.00 17.84 -8.06
CA VAL A 4 9.92 17.80 -9.04
C VAL A 4 10.19 16.62 -9.97
N HIS A 5 9.21 15.71 -10.07
CA HIS A 5 9.28 14.56 -10.96
C HIS A 5 8.63 14.89 -12.31
N TYR A 6 9.44 15.00 -13.36
CA TYR A 6 8.96 15.23 -14.73
C TYR A 6 8.95 13.91 -15.52
N ASP A 7 7.77 13.47 -15.95
CA ASP A 7 7.63 12.41 -16.95
C ASP A 7 7.56 13.02 -18.35
N ASN A 8 8.66 12.96 -19.10
CA ASN A 8 8.78 13.50 -20.47
C ASN A 8 8.98 12.38 -21.50
N PRO A 9 7.95 11.56 -21.78
CA PRO A 9 8.09 10.37 -22.63
C PRO A 9 8.45 10.71 -24.08
N ASN A 10 7.99 11.87 -24.58
CA ASN A 10 8.24 12.35 -25.94
C ASN A 10 9.57 13.09 -26.08
N LYS A 11 10.33 13.26 -25.00
CA LYS A 11 11.63 13.96 -24.96
C LYS A 11 11.55 15.36 -25.60
N VAL A 12 10.45 16.07 -25.35
CA VAL A 12 10.25 17.41 -25.89
C VAL A 12 11.31 18.34 -25.30
N ALA A 13 12.04 19.04 -26.17
CA ALA A 13 13.10 19.97 -25.78
C ALA A 13 12.57 21.40 -25.65
N GLY A 14 13.30 22.23 -24.90
CA GLY A 14 13.02 23.68 -24.80
C GLY A 14 11.83 24.05 -23.91
N ILE A 15 11.28 23.10 -23.14
CA ILE A 15 10.23 23.39 -22.14
C ILE A 15 10.88 24.06 -20.92
N VAL A 16 10.38 25.23 -20.56
CA VAL A 16 10.73 25.92 -19.31
C VAL A 16 9.53 25.79 -18.38
N ASP A 17 9.74 25.20 -17.21
CA ASP A 17 8.74 25.07 -16.16
C ASP A 17 9.11 25.95 -14.96
N SER A 18 8.10 26.44 -14.25
CA SER A 18 8.25 27.23 -13.02
C SER A 18 7.27 26.77 -11.94
N SER A 19 6.99 25.46 -11.92
CA SER A 19 6.11 24.84 -10.94
C SER A 19 6.76 24.78 -9.56
N GLY A 20 5.91 24.76 -8.52
CA GLY A 20 6.36 24.69 -7.14
C GLY A 20 5.19 24.73 -6.16
N PHE A 21 5.50 24.98 -4.89
CA PHE A 21 4.50 25.07 -3.83
C PHE A 21 4.42 26.49 -3.25
N ARG A 22 3.22 26.87 -2.82
CA ARG A 22 3.02 28.02 -1.95
C ARG A 22 2.92 27.55 -0.50
N ILE A 23 3.82 28.05 0.35
CA ILE A 23 3.87 27.69 1.77
C ILE A 23 3.32 28.85 2.59
N TYR A 24 2.32 28.58 3.42
CA TYR A 24 1.81 29.50 4.42
C TYR A 24 2.34 29.10 5.80
N TYR A 25 2.98 30.05 6.50
CA TYR A 25 3.60 29.80 7.80
C TYR A 25 3.24 30.90 8.81
N SER A 26 3.44 30.59 10.09
CA SER A 26 3.19 31.51 11.21
C SER A 26 4.44 31.61 12.07
N PRO A 27 4.80 32.81 12.58
CA PRO A 27 5.90 32.95 13.54
C PRO A 27 5.55 32.37 14.93
N LYS A 28 4.26 32.13 15.22
CA LYS A 28 3.81 31.52 16.48
C LYS A 28 3.82 30.00 16.37
N LEU A 29 4.70 29.35 17.14
CA LEU A 29 4.78 27.89 17.21
C LEU A 29 3.49 27.27 17.75
N ARG A 30 3.12 26.13 17.16
CA ARG A 30 2.06 25.25 17.69
C ARG A 30 2.65 24.34 18.77
N LYS A 31 1.78 23.68 19.53
CA LYS A 31 2.20 22.78 20.61
C LYS A 31 3.06 21.60 20.12
N TYR A 32 2.71 21.05 18.96
CA TYR A 32 3.39 19.89 18.37
C TYR A 32 3.77 20.16 16.93
N ASP A 33 4.92 19.61 16.54
CA ASP A 33 5.32 19.49 15.15
C ASP A 33 4.60 18.30 14.51
N ALA A 34 4.17 18.48 13.26
CA ALA A 34 3.65 17.40 12.44
C ALA A 34 4.77 16.76 11.61
N GLY A 35 4.60 15.50 11.26
CA GLY A 35 5.49 14.74 10.40
C GLY A 35 4.73 13.85 9.43
N THR A 36 5.46 13.33 8.45
CA THR A 36 4.98 12.28 7.53
C THR A 36 5.84 11.04 7.71
N LEU A 37 5.19 9.88 7.88
CA LEU A 37 5.85 8.59 8.03
C LEU A 37 5.54 7.72 6.82
N MET A 38 6.58 7.30 6.09
CA MET A 38 6.46 6.41 4.94
C MET A 38 6.58 4.94 5.37
N ILE A 39 5.58 4.14 5.03
CA ILE A 39 5.51 2.71 5.31
C ILE A 39 5.13 1.94 4.04
N GLY A 40 5.61 0.70 3.91
CA GLY A 40 5.22 -0.20 2.84
C GLY A 40 6.42 -0.98 2.32
N SER A 41 6.46 -1.16 1.00
CA SER A 41 7.56 -1.83 0.32
C SER A 41 8.65 -0.86 -0.09
N THR A 42 9.91 -1.31 -0.11
CA THR A 42 10.99 -0.50 -0.69
C THR A 42 10.87 -0.43 -2.22
N THR A 43 11.51 0.56 -2.84
CA THR A 43 11.65 0.70 -4.30
C THR A 43 12.74 -0.20 -4.90
N SER A 44 13.00 -1.35 -4.26
CA SER A 44 13.97 -2.36 -4.71
C SER A 44 13.34 -3.27 -5.76
N ALA A 45 14.13 -3.73 -6.74
CA ALA A 45 13.66 -4.66 -7.76
C ALA A 45 13.20 -6.03 -7.21
N ARG A 46 13.47 -6.32 -5.93
CA ARG A 46 12.92 -7.48 -5.19
C ARG A 46 11.40 -7.40 -4.95
N VAL A 47 10.78 -6.23 -5.13
CA VAL A 47 9.33 -6.15 -5.30
C VAL A 47 9.03 -6.60 -6.73
N ILE A 48 8.29 -7.68 -6.87
CA ILE A 48 8.08 -8.37 -8.15
C ILE A 48 6.59 -8.42 -8.45
N VAL A 49 6.20 -7.94 -9.62
CA VAL A 49 4.85 -8.09 -10.17
C VAL A 49 4.97 -8.88 -11.49
N PRO A 50 4.55 -10.15 -11.52
CA PRO A 50 4.56 -10.97 -12.73
C PRO A 50 3.74 -10.32 -13.85
N SER A 51 4.11 -10.54 -15.11
CA SER A 51 3.30 -10.11 -16.26
C SER A 51 2.01 -10.94 -16.40
N LYS A 52 1.01 -10.38 -17.10
CA LYS A 52 -0.22 -11.08 -17.49
C LYS A 52 -1.07 -11.55 -16.31
N ARG A 53 -1.12 -10.77 -15.23
CA ARG A 53 -1.96 -11.03 -14.06
C ARG A 53 -3.03 -9.97 -13.92
N LYS A 54 -4.28 -10.42 -13.78
CA LYS A 54 -5.40 -9.52 -13.53
C LYS A 54 -5.36 -8.93 -12.12
N GLU A 55 -4.94 -9.76 -11.18
CA GLU A 55 -4.75 -9.41 -9.78
C GLU A 55 -3.46 -10.09 -9.31
N TYR A 56 -2.59 -9.32 -8.67
CA TYR A 56 -1.41 -9.81 -7.97
C TYR A 56 -1.11 -8.88 -6.80
N VAL A 57 -0.98 -9.43 -5.60
CA VAL A 57 -0.85 -8.64 -4.37
C VAL A 57 0.58 -8.62 -3.85
N VAL A 58 1.13 -7.42 -3.69
CA VAL A 58 2.40 -7.20 -2.98
C VAL A 58 2.11 -6.68 -1.58
N ALA A 59 2.89 -7.14 -0.60
CA ALA A 59 2.87 -6.59 0.75
C ALA A 59 4.20 -5.96 1.14
N GLY A 60 4.12 -4.87 1.91
CA GLY A 60 5.26 -4.28 2.61
C GLY A 60 4.90 -3.95 4.05
N HIS A 61 5.87 -3.99 4.96
CA HIS A 61 5.64 -3.97 6.40
C HIS A 61 6.46 -2.88 7.09
N SER A 62 5.87 -2.25 8.10
CA SER A 62 6.65 -1.55 9.12
C SER A 62 7.04 -2.51 10.22
N ASN A 63 8.33 -2.60 10.55
CA ASN A 63 8.76 -3.35 11.72
C ASN A 63 8.59 -2.47 12.97
N PRO A 64 7.90 -2.90 14.04
CA PRO A 64 7.82 -2.14 15.30
C PRO A 64 9.20 -1.79 15.87
N ARG A 65 10.21 -2.67 15.69
CA ARG A 65 11.61 -2.38 16.11
C ARG A 65 12.23 -1.17 15.41
N CYS A 66 11.64 -0.74 14.29
CA CYS A 66 12.01 0.48 13.59
C CYS A 66 11.39 1.73 14.24
N LEU A 67 10.12 1.64 14.65
CA LEU A 67 9.30 2.77 15.08
C LEU A 67 9.38 2.99 16.60
N ASP A 68 9.24 1.91 17.38
CA ASP A 68 9.13 1.93 18.84
C ASP A 68 10.22 2.70 19.58
N PRO A 69 11.50 2.68 19.16
CA PRO A 69 12.55 3.43 19.85
C PRO A 69 12.32 4.95 19.84
N GLU A 70 11.67 5.47 18.80
CA GLU A 70 11.44 6.91 18.60
C GLU A 70 10.04 7.35 19.08
N LEU A 71 9.14 6.39 19.35
CA LEU A 71 7.79 6.71 19.79
C LEU A 71 7.78 7.26 21.23
N PRO A 72 7.10 8.39 21.48
CA PRO A 72 6.82 8.88 22.83
C PRO A 72 6.07 7.84 23.67
N LYS A 73 6.02 8.06 25.00
CA LYS A 73 5.32 7.17 25.93
C LYS A 73 3.86 6.94 25.54
N ASP A 74 3.17 8.00 25.11
CA ASP A 74 1.75 7.97 24.73
C ASP A 74 1.54 7.71 23.22
N GLY A 75 2.63 7.42 22.49
CA GLY A 75 2.62 7.23 21.04
C GLY A 75 2.45 8.52 20.25
N ILE A 76 1.94 8.38 19.03
CA ILE A 76 1.61 9.47 18.09
C ILE A 76 0.13 9.38 17.68
N LYS A 77 -0.38 10.48 17.15
CA LYS A 77 -1.73 10.65 16.63
C LYS A 77 -1.66 10.83 15.13
N LEU A 78 -2.29 9.91 14.40
CA LEU A 78 -2.38 9.98 12.95
C LEU A 78 -3.59 10.87 12.58
N LEU A 79 -3.38 11.73 11.59
CA LEU A 79 -4.34 12.70 11.07
C LEU A 79 -4.91 12.31 9.71
N GLY A 80 -4.16 11.54 8.93
CA GLY A 80 -4.58 11.09 7.61
C GLY A 80 -3.57 10.17 6.96
N ALA A 81 -3.96 9.60 5.82
CA ALA A 81 -3.15 8.71 5.02
C ALA A 81 -3.19 9.10 3.54
N PHE A 82 -2.06 8.93 2.87
CA PHE A 82 -1.91 9.04 1.42
C PHE A 82 -1.40 7.70 0.89
N LEU A 83 -2.18 7.03 0.05
CA LEU A 83 -1.81 5.76 -0.57
C LEU A 83 -1.10 6.03 -1.90
N HIS A 84 -0.03 5.27 -2.17
CA HIS A 84 0.79 5.46 -3.35
C HIS A 84 1.22 4.14 -4.01
N ALA A 85 0.93 4.04 -5.30
CA ALA A 85 1.43 3.05 -6.24
C ALA A 85 1.58 3.71 -7.62
N HIS A 86 2.13 2.98 -8.61
CA HIS A 86 2.19 3.44 -9.99
C HIS A 86 1.04 2.85 -10.82
N LEU A 87 1.21 2.79 -12.14
CA LEU A 87 0.15 2.58 -13.13
C LEU A 87 -0.62 1.26 -12.99
N LEU A 88 -0.02 0.23 -12.40
CA LEU A 88 -0.67 -1.07 -12.24
C LEU A 88 -1.61 -1.12 -11.02
N GLY A 89 -1.51 -0.16 -10.07
CA GLY A 89 -2.28 -0.19 -8.82
C GLY A 89 -3.79 -0.11 -9.04
N ARG A 90 -4.56 -0.96 -8.36
CA ARG A 90 -6.04 -0.98 -8.42
C ARG A 90 -6.72 -0.98 -7.07
N HIS A 91 -6.11 -1.62 -6.07
CA HIS A 91 -6.58 -1.60 -4.69
C HIS A 91 -5.40 -1.51 -3.75
N LEU A 92 -5.38 -0.49 -2.90
CA LEU A 92 -4.36 -0.30 -1.88
C LEU A 92 -4.99 -0.31 -0.49
N LYS A 93 -4.39 -1.04 0.45
CA LYS A 93 -4.87 -1.17 1.82
C LYS A 93 -3.73 -1.10 2.82
N ALA A 94 -3.80 -0.17 3.76
CA ALA A 94 -2.86 -0.03 4.87
C ALA A 94 -3.49 -0.63 6.14
N ARG A 95 -3.17 -1.89 6.44
CA ARG A 95 -3.70 -2.66 7.57
C ARG A 95 -2.95 -2.30 8.85
N HIS A 96 -3.67 -2.15 9.96
CA HIS A 96 -3.12 -1.78 11.26
C HIS A 96 -3.27 -2.94 12.25
N PHE A 97 -2.18 -3.32 12.90
CA PHE A 97 -2.17 -4.42 13.85
C PHE A 97 -1.66 -3.95 15.21
N ARG A 98 -2.31 -4.42 16.27
CA ARG A 98 -1.92 -4.22 17.66
C ARG A 98 -2.19 -5.50 18.44
N ASN A 99 -1.17 -6.04 19.13
CA ASN A 99 -1.31 -7.21 20.00
C ASN A 99 -2.02 -8.41 19.33
N SER A 100 -1.64 -8.75 18.10
CA SER A 100 -2.27 -9.83 17.29
C SER A 100 -3.73 -9.60 16.90
N ILE A 101 -4.24 -8.38 17.03
CA ILE A 101 -5.57 -7.97 16.56
C ILE A 101 -5.37 -7.02 15.39
N GLU A 102 -6.09 -7.26 14.29
CA GLU A 102 -6.23 -6.28 13.22
C GLU A 102 -7.25 -5.21 13.66
N LEU A 103 -6.80 -3.96 13.70
CA LEU A 103 -7.64 -2.79 13.94
C LEU A 103 -8.22 -2.30 12.62
N LYS A 104 -9.11 -1.30 12.68
CA LYS A 104 -9.58 -0.61 11.48
C LYS A 104 -8.38 -0.20 10.60
N PRO A 105 -8.36 -0.56 9.31
CA PRO A 105 -7.30 -0.15 8.40
C PRO A 105 -7.08 1.36 8.43
N LEU A 106 -5.82 1.78 8.38
CA LEU A 106 -5.44 3.19 8.27
C LEU A 106 -5.90 3.76 6.93
N ALA A 107 -5.93 2.96 5.88
CA ALA A 107 -6.53 3.34 4.62
C ALA A 107 -6.97 2.08 3.87
N ASP A 108 -8.05 2.19 3.12
CA ASP A 108 -8.55 1.13 2.26
C ASP A 108 -9.18 1.80 1.03
N ASP A 109 -8.53 1.68 -0.12
CA ASP A 109 -9.01 2.23 -1.38
C ASP A 109 -9.15 1.12 -2.42
N GLY A 110 -10.35 0.56 -2.48
CA GLY A 110 -10.71 -0.50 -3.44
C GLY A 110 -10.81 -0.06 -4.89
N ASN A 111 -10.76 1.25 -5.17
CA ASN A 111 -10.85 1.82 -6.52
C ASN A 111 -9.71 2.80 -6.76
N TYR A 112 -8.50 2.43 -6.36
CA TYR A 112 -7.33 3.27 -6.48
C TYR A 112 -7.05 3.64 -7.95
N ASP A 113 -6.86 4.94 -8.21
CA ASP A 113 -6.43 5.47 -9.50
C ASP A 113 -5.11 6.23 -9.32
N PHE A 114 -4.09 5.83 -10.10
CA PHE A 114 -2.80 6.51 -10.13
C PHE A 114 -2.92 8.02 -10.41
N ASN A 115 -3.93 8.46 -11.15
CA ASN A 115 -4.14 9.86 -11.49
C ASN A 115 -4.88 10.64 -10.38
N TYR A 116 -5.36 9.95 -9.34
CA TYR A 116 -6.08 10.55 -8.21
C TYR A 116 -5.46 10.12 -6.89
N GLN A 117 -4.47 10.89 -6.43
CA GLN A 117 -3.76 10.62 -5.17
C GLN A 117 -3.82 11.85 -4.27
N GLU A 118 -4.37 11.68 -3.08
CA GLU A 118 -4.51 12.76 -2.10
C GLU A 118 -4.38 12.24 -0.67
N TYR A 119 -4.15 13.15 0.27
CA TYR A 119 -4.29 12.83 1.68
C TYR A 119 -5.77 12.72 2.01
N ARG A 120 -6.20 11.55 2.49
CA ARG A 120 -7.50 11.37 3.12
C ARG A 120 -7.35 11.53 4.62
N TYR A 121 -8.00 12.55 5.17
CA TYR A 121 -7.97 12.87 6.59
C TYR A 121 -8.96 12.00 7.37
N TYR A 122 -8.58 11.62 8.58
CA TYR A 122 -9.48 10.90 9.47
C TYR A 122 -10.48 11.86 10.12
N GLN A 123 -11.70 11.36 10.34
CA GLN A 123 -12.70 12.08 11.13
C GLN A 123 -12.26 12.25 12.58
N GLU A 124 -11.58 11.23 13.12
CA GLU A 124 -11.01 11.21 14.46
C GLU A 124 -9.55 10.78 14.40
N GLU A 125 -8.74 11.32 15.30
CA GLU A 125 -7.33 10.99 15.37
C GLU A 125 -7.11 9.51 15.72
N VAL A 126 -6.28 8.83 14.94
CA VAL A 126 -5.97 7.42 15.19
C VAL A 126 -4.72 7.32 16.07
N SER A 127 -4.83 6.62 17.20
CA SER A 127 -3.69 6.42 18.10
C SER A 127 -2.76 5.34 17.56
N PHE A 128 -1.48 5.67 17.40
CA PHE A 128 -0.42 4.75 17.02
C PHE A 128 0.63 4.65 18.14
N VAL A 129 0.82 3.46 18.69
CA VAL A 129 1.61 3.25 19.92
C VAL A 129 2.67 2.17 19.72
N LYS A 130 3.54 2.00 20.73
CA LYS A 130 4.61 1.00 20.68
C LYS A 130 4.04 -0.41 20.49
N GLY A 131 4.69 -1.19 19.63
CA GLY A 131 4.27 -2.54 19.26
C GLY A 131 3.27 -2.59 18.10
N ASP A 132 2.76 -1.45 17.64
CA ASP A 132 1.89 -1.41 16.46
C ASP A 132 2.68 -1.75 15.19
N GLN A 133 2.06 -2.55 14.32
CA GLN A 133 2.58 -2.90 13.01
C GLN A 133 1.59 -2.46 11.93
N VAL A 134 2.11 -1.94 10.82
CA VAL A 134 1.35 -1.64 9.61
C VAL A 134 1.83 -2.55 8.49
N THR A 135 0.89 -3.12 7.75
CA THR A 135 1.17 -3.81 6.49
C THR A 135 0.40 -3.13 5.37
N VAL A 136 1.10 -2.71 4.32
CA VAL A 136 0.51 -2.15 3.11
C VAL A 136 0.39 -3.26 2.09
N GLU A 137 -0.83 -3.53 1.64
CA GLU A 137 -1.15 -4.42 0.53
C GLU A 137 -1.48 -3.58 -0.70
N CYS A 138 -0.88 -3.92 -1.84
CA CYS A 138 -1.17 -3.29 -3.12
C CYS A 138 -1.51 -4.38 -4.14
N THR A 139 -2.73 -4.34 -4.65
CA THR A 139 -3.24 -5.20 -5.71
C THR A 139 -2.99 -4.54 -7.06
N TYR A 140 -2.29 -5.25 -7.93
CA TYR A 140 -1.90 -4.78 -9.25
C TYR A 140 -2.60 -5.54 -10.38
N ASP A 141 -2.94 -4.82 -11.45
CA ASP A 141 -3.36 -5.39 -12.74
C ASP A 141 -2.25 -5.23 -13.78
N SER A 142 -1.51 -6.31 -14.02
CA SER A 142 -0.43 -6.42 -15.00
C SER A 142 -0.84 -7.12 -16.30
N SER A 143 -2.15 -7.25 -16.58
CA SER A 143 -2.67 -7.94 -17.77
C SER A 143 -2.08 -7.39 -19.09
N ASN A 144 -1.83 -6.09 -19.13
CA ASN A 144 -1.27 -5.40 -20.29
C ASN A 144 0.26 -5.43 -20.36
N ARG A 145 0.96 -5.93 -19.33
CA ARG A 145 2.42 -6.06 -19.34
C ARG A 145 2.85 -7.37 -20.00
N ILE A 146 3.91 -7.31 -20.79
CA ILE A 146 4.51 -8.47 -21.47
C ILE A 146 5.73 -9.04 -20.72
N SER A 147 6.28 -8.28 -19.78
CA SER A 147 7.42 -8.66 -18.95
C SER A 147 7.13 -8.35 -17.48
N THR A 148 7.87 -8.98 -16.57
CA THR A 148 7.83 -8.68 -15.14
C THR A 148 8.00 -7.18 -14.91
N THR A 149 7.19 -6.62 -14.00
CA THR A 149 7.36 -5.26 -13.49
C THR A 149 7.99 -5.35 -12.10
N PHE A 150 8.93 -4.46 -11.81
CA PHE A 150 9.70 -4.47 -10.57
C PHE A 150 9.44 -3.22 -9.74
N GLY A 151 9.78 -3.26 -8.46
CA GLY A 151 9.84 -2.07 -7.62
C GLY A 151 10.87 -1.06 -8.13
N GLY A 152 10.53 0.23 -8.11
CA GLY A 152 11.42 1.32 -8.51
C GLY A 152 10.72 2.67 -8.62
N GLU A 153 11.49 3.69 -9.02
CA GLU A 153 11.06 5.10 -9.01
C GLU A 153 10.38 5.52 -10.33
N SER A 154 10.58 4.79 -11.42
CA SER A 154 9.97 5.14 -12.71
C SER A 154 8.48 4.85 -12.73
N THR A 155 7.70 5.67 -13.44
CA THR A 155 6.26 5.43 -13.73
C THR A 155 5.97 4.04 -14.33
N ARG A 156 6.97 3.40 -14.96
CA ARG A 156 6.84 2.05 -15.53
C ARG A 156 7.17 0.92 -14.56
N GLU A 157 7.88 1.22 -13.48
CA GLU A 157 8.11 0.37 -12.31
C GLU A 157 6.94 0.53 -11.33
N GLU A 158 6.97 -0.12 -10.16
CA GLU A 158 5.90 -0.01 -9.16
C GLU A 158 6.40 0.40 -7.77
N MET A 159 5.47 0.93 -6.98
CA MET A 159 5.64 1.21 -5.55
C MET A 159 4.43 0.72 -4.78
N CYS A 160 4.63 0.36 -3.51
CA CYS A 160 3.53 0.00 -2.61
C CYS A 160 3.71 0.70 -1.27
N LEU A 161 3.12 1.88 -1.11
CA LEU A 161 3.41 2.76 0.01
C LEU A 161 2.14 3.38 0.61
N VAL A 162 2.24 3.71 1.89
CA VAL A 162 1.36 4.66 2.59
C VAL A 162 2.22 5.72 3.25
N PHE A 163 1.80 6.98 3.13
CA PHE A 163 2.36 8.11 3.86
C PHE A 163 1.34 8.54 4.92
N LEU A 164 1.70 8.37 6.19
CA LEU A 164 0.86 8.73 7.33
C LEU A 164 1.22 10.13 7.78
N LEU A 165 0.24 11.03 7.83
CA LEU A 165 0.39 12.35 8.44
C LEU A 165 0.12 12.22 9.94
N TYR A 166 1.00 12.73 10.80
CA TYR A 166 0.89 12.52 12.24
C TYR A 166 1.53 13.64 13.08
N TYR A 167 1.26 13.61 14.39
CA TYR A 167 1.97 14.37 15.41
C TYR A 167 2.02 13.60 16.76
N PRO A 168 2.91 13.92 17.70
CA PRO A 168 4.09 14.76 17.53
C PRO A 168 5.11 14.08 16.61
N ARG A 169 5.87 14.89 15.87
CA ARG A 169 6.94 14.44 14.98
C ARG A 169 7.96 13.58 15.73
N ILE A 170 8.37 12.47 15.10
CA ILE A 170 9.49 11.64 15.54
C ILE A 170 10.62 11.71 14.50
N GLU A 171 11.84 11.32 14.88
CA GLU A 171 13.00 11.34 13.98
C GLU A 171 12.90 10.30 12.85
N ARG A 172 12.01 9.30 12.97
CA ARG A 172 11.80 8.28 11.94
C ARG A 172 10.99 8.86 10.77
N PHE A 173 11.58 8.81 9.59
CA PHE A 173 10.93 9.19 8.33
C PHE A 173 10.28 7.98 7.62
N ALA A 174 10.91 6.81 7.66
CA ALA A 174 10.37 5.63 6.99
C ALA A 174 10.68 4.30 7.69
N SER A 175 9.75 3.37 7.57
CA SER A 175 9.86 1.97 7.97
C SER A 175 9.26 1.10 6.87
N VAL A 176 10.13 0.61 5.99
CA VAL A 176 9.74 -0.13 4.79
C VAL A 176 10.42 -1.50 4.77
N SER A 177 9.83 -2.46 4.07
CA SER A 177 10.36 -3.81 3.97
C SER A 177 10.40 -4.32 2.54
N VAL A 178 11.05 -5.46 2.33
CA VAL A 178 11.14 -6.11 1.02
C VAL A 178 11.44 -7.60 1.19
N PRO A 179 10.89 -8.51 0.36
CA PRO A 179 11.14 -9.94 0.52
C PRO A 179 12.63 -10.29 0.58
N LYS A 180 13.00 -11.20 1.49
CA LYS A 180 14.36 -11.72 1.58
C LYS A 180 14.72 -12.52 0.33
N TYR A 181 16.01 -12.54 -0.01
CA TYR A 181 16.52 -13.41 -1.09
C TYR A 181 16.13 -14.87 -0.86
N ASP A 182 16.30 -15.40 0.35
CA ASP A 182 15.91 -16.78 0.68
C ASP A 182 14.41 -17.05 0.39
N THR A 183 13.55 -16.07 0.67
CA THR A 183 12.11 -16.17 0.41
C THR A 183 11.81 -16.18 -1.09
N ILE A 184 12.46 -15.31 -1.87
CA ILE A 184 12.34 -15.26 -3.34
C ILE A 184 12.88 -16.56 -3.96
N ASN A 185 14.08 -16.98 -3.55
CA ASN A 185 14.77 -18.16 -4.05
C ASN A 185 13.95 -19.43 -3.82
N LYS A 186 13.41 -19.59 -2.61
CA LYS A 186 12.52 -20.71 -2.27
C LYS A 186 11.21 -20.68 -3.05
N ALA A 187 10.62 -19.50 -3.28
CA ALA A 187 9.36 -19.37 -3.99
C ALA A 187 9.50 -19.66 -5.49
N LEU A 188 10.62 -19.23 -6.10
CA LEU A 188 10.84 -19.31 -7.55
C LEU A 188 11.73 -20.46 -8.00
N GLY A 189 12.37 -21.18 -7.05
CA GLY A 189 13.36 -22.21 -7.37
C GLY A 189 14.63 -21.62 -8.00
N THR A 190 15.11 -20.50 -7.44
CA THR A 190 16.27 -19.74 -7.95
C THR A 190 17.34 -19.59 -6.86
N ASP A 191 18.48 -18.99 -7.19
CA ASP A 191 19.60 -18.76 -6.25
C ASP A 191 20.15 -17.32 -6.38
N PHE A 192 19.26 -16.34 -6.26
CA PHE A 192 19.64 -14.92 -6.32
C PHE A 192 20.37 -14.47 -5.06
N THR A 193 21.37 -13.62 -5.27
CA THR A 193 22.16 -12.98 -4.22
C THR A 193 22.06 -11.45 -4.30
N LYS A 194 22.66 -10.76 -3.32
CA LYS A 194 22.80 -9.30 -3.35
C LYS A 194 23.60 -8.80 -4.55
N ASP A 195 24.54 -9.60 -5.03
CA ASP A 195 25.39 -9.20 -6.16
C ASP A 195 24.60 -9.26 -7.47
N ASP A 196 23.62 -10.15 -7.58
CA ASP A 196 22.74 -10.21 -8.74
C ASP A 196 21.87 -8.95 -8.88
N LEU A 197 21.41 -8.42 -7.74
CA LEU A 197 20.66 -7.16 -7.74
C LEU A 197 21.56 -6.00 -8.17
N LYS A 198 22.81 -5.93 -7.68
CA LYS A 198 23.77 -4.87 -8.00
C LYS A 198 24.22 -4.90 -9.47
N ARG A 199 24.44 -6.10 -10.02
CA ARG A 199 24.90 -6.30 -11.40
C ARG A 199 23.75 -6.19 -12.42
N GLY A 200 22.51 -6.10 -11.97
CA GLY A 200 21.33 -6.05 -12.83
C GLY A 200 20.85 -7.42 -13.33
N THR A 201 21.62 -8.50 -13.10
CA THR A 201 21.28 -9.87 -13.52
C THR A 201 19.97 -10.34 -12.91
N PHE A 202 19.62 -9.86 -11.71
CA PHE A 202 18.32 -10.14 -11.08
C PHE A 202 17.14 -9.72 -11.98
N ARG A 203 17.16 -8.47 -12.50
CA ARG A 203 16.12 -7.96 -13.39
C ARG A 203 16.13 -8.68 -14.72
N GLU A 204 17.31 -8.93 -15.28
CA GLU A 204 17.47 -9.60 -16.58
C GLU A 204 16.91 -11.03 -16.57
N GLN A 205 17.23 -11.81 -15.53
CA GLN A 205 16.75 -13.19 -15.40
C GLN A 205 15.24 -13.23 -15.17
N LEU A 206 14.72 -12.39 -14.27
CA LEU A 206 13.28 -12.36 -13.97
C LEU A 206 12.43 -11.74 -15.09
N SER A 207 13.02 -10.93 -15.97
CA SER A 207 12.32 -10.43 -17.16
C SER A 207 12.06 -11.51 -18.20
N LYS A 208 12.88 -12.58 -18.20
CA LYS A 208 12.74 -13.75 -19.10
C LYS A 208 12.11 -14.96 -18.41
N TYR A 209 11.69 -14.80 -17.15
CA TYR A 209 11.16 -15.90 -16.36
C TYR A 209 9.79 -16.36 -16.85
N ASP A 210 9.64 -17.66 -17.03
CA ASP A 210 8.38 -18.26 -17.46
C ASP A 210 7.44 -18.45 -16.27
N TRP A 211 6.62 -17.43 -16.03
CA TRP A 211 5.62 -17.41 -14.97
C TRP A 211 4.51 -18.46 -15.10
N ASN A 212 4.42 -19.19 -16.22
CA ASN A 212 3.46 -20.29 -16.38
C ASN A 212 3.98 -21.60 -15.76
N LYS A 213 5.29 -21.70 -15.50
CA LYS A 213 5.90 -22.90 -14.89
C LYS A 213 5.77 -22.95 -13.37
N VAL A 214 5.31 -21.87 -12.74
CA VAL A 214 5.14 -21.79 -11.29
C VAL A 214 3.69 -21.60 -10.89
N ASN A 215 3.38 -22.07 -9.68
CA ASN A 215 2.13 -21.72 -9.03
C ASN A 215 2.21 -20.27 -8.51
N ILE A 216 1.60 -19.34 -9.23
CA ILE A 216 1.64 -17.90 -8.91
C ILE A 216 1.04 -17.58 -7.56
N LEU A 217 -0.05 -18.25 -7.16
CA LEU A 217 -0.65 -18.05 -5.84
C LEU A 217 0.31 -18.46 -4.73
N LYS A 218 1.05 -19.57 -4.92
CA LYS A 218 2.09 -19.99 -3.99
C LYS A 218 3.24 -18.98 -3.91
N VAL A 219 3.65 -18.42 -5.04
CA VAL A 219 4.68 -17.37 -5.08
C VAL A 219 4.17 -16.12 -4.37
N GLU A 220 2.99 -15.61 -4.72
CA GLU A 220 2.36 -14.45 -4.08
C GLU A 220 2.28 -14.65 -2.56
N ASN A 221 1.73 -15.77 -2.09
CA ASN A 221 1.63 -16.05 -0.67
C ASN A 221 3.01 -16.13 0.01
N SER A 222 3.99 -16.74 -0.66
CA SER A 222 5.36 -16.80 -0.11
C SER A 222 6.00 -15.42 0.00
N LEU A 223 5.75 -14.53 -0.97
CA LEU A 223 6.28 -13.18 -0.97
C LEU A 223 5.47 -12.18 -0.12
N ARG A 224 4.19 -12.45 0.17
CA ARG A 224 3.39 -11.66 1.11
C ARG A 224 3.68 -12.03 2.56
N TYR A 225 3.60 -13.32 2.87
CA TYR A 225 3.62 -13.83 4.24
C TYR A 225 5.00 -14.30 4.69
N GLY A 226 5.97 -14.37 3.76
CA GLY A 226 7.35 -14.74 4.07
C GLY A 226 8.11 -13.65 4.82
N LEU A 227 9.41 -13.89 5.03
CA LEU A 227 10.29 -12.95 5.72
C LEU A 227 10.77 -11.85 4.77
N HIS A 228 10.74 -10.62 5.27
CA HIS A 228 11.22 -9.42 4.60
C HIS A 228 12.43 -8.86 5.34
N ASP A 229 13.38 -8.30 4.58
CA ASP A 229 14.39 -7.42 5.14
C ASP A 229 13.74 -6.09 5.53
N THR A 230 14.11 -5.56 6.69
CA THR A 230 13.61 -4.27 7.17
C THR A 230 14.59 -3.15 6.82
N HIS A 231 14.07 -2.00 6.40
CA HIS A 231 14.83 -0.78 6.14
C HIS A 231 14.20 0.42 6.84
N CYS A 232 14.97 1.00 7.76
CA CYS A 232 14.59 2.16 8.57
C CYS A 232 15.37 3.39 8.14
N TYR A 233 14.69 4.52 7.98
CA TYR A 233 15.32 5.78 7.60
C TYR A 233 14.98 6.88 8.60
N LEU A 234 16.00 7.59 9.05
CA LEU A 234 15.85 8.80 9.88
C LEU A 234 15.52 10.00 9.00
N GLY A 235 15.04 11.10 9.60
CA GLY A 235 14.67 12.34 8.93
C GLY A 235 15.83 13.02 8.18
N ASN A 236 17.07 12.69 8.52
CA ASN A 236 18.27 13.13 7.81
C ASN A 236 18.68 12.21 6.65
N GLY A 237 17.88 11.20 6.31
CA GLY A 237 18.16 10.21 5.26
C GLY A 237 19.06 9.06 5.68
N THR A 238 19.61 9.07 6.90
CA THR A 238 20.48 8.00 7.38
C THR A 238 19.69 6.72 7.59
N LYS A 239 20.21 5.61 7.05
CA LYS A 239 19.64 4.28 7.22
C LYS A 239 20.06 3.67 8.55
N ASN A 240 19.10 3.43 9.44
CA ASN A 240 19.35 2.64 10.63
C ASN A 240 19.23 1.14 10.28
N SER A 241 20.34 0.41 10.33
CA SER A 241 20.38 -0.99 9.91
C SER A 241 19.95 -1.92 11.03
N ILE A 242 18.64 -2.22 11.09
CA ILE A 242 18.15 -3.30 11.96
C ILE A 242 18.21 -4.64 11.23
N LYS A 243 18.90 -5.63 11.81
CA LYS A 243 19.00 -7.00 11.27
C LYS A 243 17.82 -7.89 11.68
N ALA A 244 16.66 -7.29 11.94
CA ALA A 244 15.45 -8.00 12.30
C ALA A 244 14.57 -8.14 11.05
N PRO A 245 14.34 -9.36 10.55
CA PRO A 245 13.34 -9.55 9.51
C PRO A 245 11.94 -9.28 10.07
N ILE A 246 10.99 -9.06 9.17
CA ILE A 246 9.58 -8.86 9.48
C ILE A 246 8.73 -9.65 8.51
N SER A 247 7.53 -10.04 8.91
CA SER A 247 6.51 -10.67 8.07
C SER A 247 5.15 -10.11 8.47
N TYR A 248 4.08 -10.64 7.88
CA TYR A 248 2.76 -10.49 8.52
C TYR A 248 2.83 -10.90 9.99
N PRO A 249 2.14 -10.17 10.88
CA PRO A 249 2.01 -10.58 12.26
C PRO A 249 1.14 -11.83 12.35
N GLU A 250 1.28 -12.58 13.44
CA GLU A 250 0.31 -13.62 13.78
C GLU A 250 -1.01 -12.95 14.19
N ILE A 251 -2.05 -13.15 13.39
CA ILE A 251 -3.37 -12.54 13.59
C ILE A 251 -4.29 -13.53 14.30
N LYS A 252 -4.84 -13.13 15.45
CA LYS A 252 -5.87 -13.89 16.18
C LYS A 252 -7.27 -13.44 15.81
N PHE A 253 -7.45 -12.14 15.55
CA PHE A 253 -8.73 -11.53 15.23
C PHE A 253 -8.56 -10.56 14.06
N MET A 254 -9.35 -10.76 13.02
CA MET A 254 -9.39 -9.90 11.84
C MET A 254 -10.35 -8.74 12.09
N TYR A 255 -10.09 -7.59 11.47
CA TYR A 255 -11.04 -6.49 11.49
C TYR A 255 -12.19 -6.81 10.55
N GLU A 256 -13.41 -6.71 11.07
CA GLU A 256 -14.64 -6.75 10.28
C GLU A 256 -15.29 -5.37 10.31
N GLU A 257 -15.61 -4.84 9.13
CA GLU A 257 -16.32 -3.58 9.05
C GLU A 257 -17.74 -3.76 9.60
N ALA A 258 -18.11 -2.94 10.57
CA ALA A 258 -19.45 -2.98 11.12
C ALA A 258 -20.47 -2.70 10.01
N SER A 259 -21.38 -3.65 9.76
CA SER A 259 -22.51 -3.42 8.85
C SER A 259 -23.29 -2.20 9.33
N LYS A 260 -23.37 -1.18 8.48
CA LYS A 260 -24.21 0.00 8.72
C LYS A 260 -25.69 -0.26 8.44
N CYS A 261 -26.05 -1.44 7.93
CA CYS A 261 -27.45 -1.78 7.72
C CYS A 261 -28.00 -2.40 9.01
N GLU A 262 -28.92 -1.69 9.66
CA GLU A 262 -29.71 -2.22 10.78
C GLU A 262 -30.74 -3.23 10.24
N PRO A 263 -30.94 -4.37 10.92
CA PRO A 263 -32.07 -5.24 10.62
C PRO A 263 -33.37 -4.53 11.02
N GLU A 264 -34.30 -4.35 10.07
CA GLU A 264 -35.66 -3.91 10.40
C GLU A 264 -36.28 -4.93 11.37
N GLN A 265 -36.83 -4.44 12.49
CA GLN A 265 -37.71 -5.25 13.33
C GLN A 265 -39.00 -5.51 12.55
N VAL A 266 -39.02 -6.60 11.80
CA VAL A 266 -40.24 -7.11 11.19
C VAL A 266 -41.16 -7.56 12.31
N LYS A 267 -42.18 -6.75 12.63
CA LYS A 267 -43.38 -7.27 13.30
C LYS A 267 -43.95 -8.35 12.39
N GLU A 268 -44.12 -9.56 12.93
CA GLU A 268 -44.61 -10.73 12.21
C GLU A 268 -45.95 -10.43 11.50
N GLU A 269 -45.87 -10.06 10.22
CA GLU A 269 -46.90 -10.35 9.25
C GLU A 269 -46.28 -11.12 8.09
N LYS A 270 -47.01 -12.15 7.68
CA LYS A 270 -46.56 -13.29 6.88
C LYS A 270 -45.78 -12.89 5.61
N SER A 271 -44.65 -13.57 5.42
CA SER A 271 -44.12 -14.06 4.13
C SER A 271 -43.96 -13.02 3.00
N ASP A 272 -42.83 -12.31 2.96
CA ASP A 272 -41.93 -12.30 1.80
C ASP A 272 -40.60 -11.62 2.16
N GLY A 273 -39.46 -12.23 1.79
CA GLY A 273 -38.07 -11.70 1.80
C GLY A 273 -37.61 -10.69 2.87
N GLN A 274 -36.51 -11.00 3.59
CA GLN A 274 -35.78 -10.01 4.41
C GLN A 274 -35.48 -8.74 3.60
N LYS A 275 -36.14 -7.63 3.95
CA LYS A 275 -35.79 -6.29 3.47
C LYS A 275 -34.79 -5.67 4.43
N LEU A 276 -33.58 -5.42 3.94
CA LEU A 276 -32.59 -4.60 4.63
C LEU A 276 -32.79 -3.15 4.20
N ARG A 277 -32.90 -2.24 5.17
CA ARG A 277 -32.93 -0.80 4.92
C ARG A 277 -31.51 -0.29 5.04
N CYS A 278 -30.89 0.04 3.91
CA CYS A 278 -29.58 0.67 3.89
C CYS A 278 -29.76 2.14 3.50
N ASP A 279 -29.17 3.06 4.26
CA ASP A 279 -29.06 4.46 3.87
C ASP A 279 -28.09 4.57 2.67
N PHE A 280 -28.65 4.43 1.47
CA PHE A 280 -27.94 4.68 0.23
C PHE A 280 -27.73 6.19 0.07
N ILE A 281 -26.53 6.68 0.40
CA ILE A 281 -26.02 7.90 -0.24
C ILE A 281 -25.65 7.48 -1.67
N LEU A 282 -26.61 7.63 -2.58
CA LEU A 282 -26.45 7.38 -4.01
C LEU A 282 -25.39 8.35 -4.58
N TYR A 283 -24.16 7.87 -4.79
CA TYR A 283 -23.36 8.36 -5.91
C TYR A 283 -23.87 7.67 -7.16
N LEU A 284 -24.50 8.48 -8.01
CA LEU A 284 -25.20 8.06 -9.23
C LEU A 284 -24.17 7.57 -10.28
N SER A 285 -23.90 6.27 -10.33
CA SER A 285 -23.25 5.64 -11.49
C SER A 285 -24.34 5.06 -12.39
N ILE A 286 -24.61 5.74 -13.50
CA ILE A 286 -25.51 5.29 -14.56
C ILE A 286 -24.83 4.14 -15.32
N PHE A 287 -25.32 2.92 -15.15
CA PHE A 287 -25.12 1.83 -16.11
C PHE A 287 -26.49 1.45 -16.69
N ILE A 288 -26.76 1.91 -17.91
CA ILE A 288 -27.90 1.47 -18.72
C ILE A 288 -27.53 0.11 -19.30
N SER A 289 -28.24 -0.94 -18.88
CA SER A 289 -28.26 -2.23 -19.56
C SER A 289 -29.68 -2.46 -20.10
N PHE A 290 -29.86 -2.23 -21.41
CA PHE A 290 -31.11 -2.54 -22.10
C PHE A 290 -31.17 -4.05 -22.32
N CYS A 291 -31.97 -4.74 -21.51
CA CYS A 291 -32.39 -6.11 -21.76
C CYS A 291 -33.61 -6.06 -22.70
N LEU A 292 -33.43 -6.57 -23.93
CA LEU A 292 -34.46 -6.75 -24.96
C LEU A 292 -35.51 -7.77 -24.49
N ILE A 293 -36.71 -7.30 -24.15
CA ILE A 293 -37.91 -8.14 -24.07
C ILE A 293 -38.60 -8.08 -25.44
N LYS A 294 -38.57 -9.22 -26.13
CA LYS A 294 -39.24 -9.48 -27.41
C LYS A 294 -40.69 -9.85 -27.11
N LEU A 295 -41.64 -8.97 -27.39
CA LEU A 295 -43.05 -9.30 -27.47
C LEU A 295 -43.35 -9.93 -28.84
N ARG A 296 -44.11 -11.03 -28.78
CA ARG A 296 -44.72 -11.76 -29.91
C ARG A 296 -45.67 -10.86 -30.71
N GLU A 297 -45.63 -11.02 -32.02
CA GLU A 297 -46.78 -11.56 -32.77
C GLU A 297 -46.51 -13.03 -33.07
#